data_AF-A0AA39KYA5-F1
#
_entry.id   AF-A0AA39KYA5-F1
#
_cell.length_a   1.000
_cell.length_b   1.000
_cell.length_c   1.000
_cell.angle_alpha   90.00
_cell.angle_beta   90.00
_cell.angle_gamma   90.00
#
_symmetry.space_group_name_H-M   'P 1'
#
loop_
_entity.id
_entity.type
_entity.pdbx_description
1 polymer ?
#
loop_
_entity_poly.entity_id
_entity_poly.type
_entity_poly.pdbx_seq_one_letter_code
_entity_poly.pdbx_strand_id
1 'polypeptide(L)'
;MGRLNIIFGLFFVCLKLLSIRADDSCDESKCPGPIAYYESLGCLPVRKKPEDCCAYKYNCTEVESRSLDKCYVNNHSYDLGEKLKDEDANPCDIGCTCLMSYTDIAAFNCAIVDCFQGPAKPGCYRKNSPSNCCPGEEVCPENPEDRATCVVDGKAYKDGEYFNDPSDPDKNCICQPGYEGKNVEPFCVTPKHPYCQPDFRHRDDVVNNCAPVYYSSQSPQTSCSVFSRCQNNNDTIITNQDKSSQQDNDVICKFGTLIMHHGDKLNQATDYSSVCVKCVCEVGPVPTCQRLPDDKCDVTNHPPFNSFD
;
A
#
# COMPACT_ATOMS: atom_id res chain seq x y z
N MET A 1 -2.85 -76.29 -40.09
CA MET A 1 -2.95 -75.20 -41.09
C MET A 1 -3.47 -73.98 -40.35
N GLY A 2 -2.66 -73.13 -39.73
CA GLY A 2 -1.57 -72.37 -40.32
C GLY A 2 -2.11 -70.96 -40.60
N ARG A 3 -1.84 -70.01 -39.69
CA ARG A 3 -1.65 -68.59 -40.01
C ARG A 3 -1.15 -67.81 -38.78
N LEU A 4 0.15 -67.57 -38.85
CA LEU A 4 0.92 -66.52 -38.20
C LEU A 4 0.28 -65.15 -38.51
N ASN A 5 0.09 -64.29 -37.51
CA ASN A 5 -0.04 -62.86 -37.73
C ASN A 5 0.66 -62.11 -36.60
N ILE A 6 1.81 -61.56 -36.97
CA ILE A 6 2.64 -60.63 -36.23
C ILE A 6 1.92 -59.28 -36.25
N ILE A 7 1.60 -58.73 -35.08
CA ILE A 7 1.20 -57.32 -34.98
C ILE A 7 2.34 -56.58 -34.29
N PHE A 8 3.02 -55.78 -35.10
CA PHE A 8 3.99 -54.76 -34.71
C PHE A 8 3.32 -53.74 -33.79
N GLY A 9 3.63 -53.75 -32.49
CA GLY A 9 3.29 -52.68 -31.57
C GLY A 9 4.38 -51.60 -31.62
N LEU A 10 4.10 -50.50 -32.33
CA LEU A 10 4.93 -49.28 -32.30
C LEU A 10 4.88 -48.66 -30.89
N PHE A 11 5.99 -48.73 -30.15
CA PHE A 11 6.22 -47.97 -28.94
C PHE A 11 6.47 -46.50 -29.31
N PHE A 12 5.42 -45.67 -29.31
CA PHE A 12 5.57 -44.22 -29.34
C PHE A 12 6.00 -43.74 -27.95
N VAL A 13 7.31 -43.65 -27.73
CA VAL A 13 7.88 -42.92 -26.59
C VAL A 13 7.71 -41.43 -26.88
N CYS A 14 6.60 -40.84 -26.41
CA CYS A 14 6.45 -39.40 -26.34
C CYS A 14 7.42 -38.86 -25.28
N LEU A 15 8.63 -38.50 -25.69
CA LEU A 15 9.52 -37.65 -24.91
C LEU A 15 8.82 -36.30 -24.72
N LYS A 16 8.11 -36.12 -23.59
CA LYS A 16 7.69 -34.80 -23.16
C LYS A 16 8.94 -34.04 -22.77
N LEU A 17 9.46 -33.25 -23.71
CA LEU A 17 10.37 -32.15 -23.40
C LEU A 17 9.62 -31.22 -22.46
N LEU A 18 9.85 -31.37 -21.15
CA LEU A 18 9.58 -30.33 -20.18
C LEU A 18 10.52 -29.19 -20.55
N SER A 19 10.02 -28.23 -21.34
CA SER A 19 10.61 -26.91 -21.39
C SER A 19 10.46 -26.30 -20.00
N ILE A 20 11.46 -26.54 -19.15
CA ILE A 20 11.72 -25.69 -17.99
C ILE A 20 12.12 -24.35 -18.60
N ARG A 21 11.13 -23.49 -18.88
CA ARG A 21 11.41 -22.07 -19.02
C ARG A 21 11.86 -21.62 -17.64
N ALA A 22 13.03 -21.02 -17.60
CA ALA A 22 13.50 -20.28 -16.43
C ALA A 22 12.37 -19.37 -15.99
N ASP A 23 11.90 -19.58 -14.76
CA ASP A 23 11.01 -18.66 -14.08
C ASP A 23 11.88 -17.44 -13.76
N ASP A 24 11.91 -16.47 -14.67
CA ASP A 24 12.26 -15.10 -14.30
C ASP A 24 11.15 -14.67 -13.34
N SER A 25 11.36 -14.91 -12.05
CA SER A 25 10.41 -14.61 -10.98
C SER A 25 9.88 -13.19 -11.17
N CYS A 26 8.60 -13.05 -11.47
CA CYS A 26 7.95 -11.75 -11.63
C CYS A 26 8.18 -10.90 -10.38
N ASP A 27 8.78 -9.72 -10.57
CA ASP A 27 9.06 -8.76 -9.50
C ASP A 27 8.03 -7.62 -9.59
N GLU A 28 6.91 -7.79 -8.90
CA GLU A 28 5.81 -6.83 -8.90
C GLU A 28 6.21 -5.45 -8.33
N SER A 29 7.31 -5.37 -7.57
CA SER A 29 7.84 -4.09 -7.07
C SER A 29 8.30 -3.14 -8.19
N LYS A 30 8.51 -3.66 -9.41
CA LYS A 30 8.89 -2.88 -10.60
C LYS A 30 7.69 -2.48 -11.46
N CYS A 31 6.49 -2.90 -11.11
CA CYS A 31 5.29 -2.59 -11.87
C CYS A 31 4.86 -1.12 -11.65
N PRO A 32 4.31 -0.46 -12.68
CA PRO A 32 3.83 0.91 -12.55
C PRO A 32 2.57 0.99 -11.67
N GLY A 33 2.28 2.19 -11.16
CA GLY A 33 1.06 2.45 -10.40
C GLY A 33 1.20 2.36 -8.87
N PRO A 34 0.19 2.86 -8.15
CA PRO A 34 0.12 2.78 -6.68
C PRO A 34 -0.43 1.41 -6.24
N ILE A 35 0.34 0.34 -6.40
CA ILE A 35 -0.14 -1.06 -6.21
C ILE A 35 -0.64 -1.29 -4.78
N ALA A 36 0.17 -0.96 -3.76
CA ALA A 36 -0.22 -1.11 -2.36
C ALA A 36 -1.53 -0.37 -2.03
N TYR A 37 -1.79 0.79 -2.65
CA TYR A 37 -3.05 1.51 -2.47
C TYR A 37 -4.24 0.69 -2.99
N TYR A 38 -4.16 0.14 -4.20
CA TYR A 38 -5.23 -0.67 -4.77
C TYR A 38 -5.48 -1.97 -4.01
N GLU A 39 -4.41 -2.66 -3.61
CA GLU A 39 -4.52 -3.89 -2.85
C GLU A 39 -5.11 -3.65 -1.46
N SER A 40 -4.73 -2.55 -0.79
CA SER A 40 -5.30 -2.18 0.50
C SER A 40 -6.80 -1.85 0.45
N LEU A 41 -7.30 -1.44 -0.72
CA LEU A 41 -8.73 -1.24 -0.97
C LEU A 41 -9.48 -2.55 -1.25
N GLY A 42 -8.75 -3.64 -1.54
CA GLY A 42 -9.31 -4.91 -2.01
C GLY A 42 -9.61 -4.92 -3.51
N CYS A 43 -9.01 -4.02 -4.29
CA CYS A 43 -9.17 -4.03 -5.74
C CYS A 43 -8.40 -5.19 -6.36
N LEU A 44 -8.95 -5.79 -7.42
CA LEU A 44 -8.35 -6.97 -8.05
C LEU A 44 -7.51 -6.59 -9.28
N PRO A 45 -6.28 -7.11 -9.44
CA PRO A 45 -5.45 -6.83 -10.59
C PRO A 45 -6.06 -7.40 -11.88
N VAL A 46 -6.04 -6.61 -12.96
CA VAL A 46 -6.44 -7.04 -14.30
C VAL A 46 -5.23 -7.01 -15.21
N ARG A 47 -4.89 -8.17 -15.77
CA ARG A 47 -3.75 -8.37 -16.68
C ARG A 47 -4.25 -8.58 -18.12
N LYS A 48 -3.45 -8.21 -19.12
CA LYS A 48 -3.82 -8.46 -20.53
C LYS A 48 -3.72 -9.94 -20.84
N LYS A 49 -2.69 -10.59 -20.29
CA LYS A 49 -2.50 -12.03 -20.33
C LYS A 49 -2.24 -12.57 -18.93
N PRO A 50 -2.67 -13.81 -18.63
CA PRO A 50 -2.43 -14.43 -17.32
C PRO A 50 -0.95 -14.46 -16.91
N GLU A 51 -0.04 -14.56 -17.88
CA GLU A 51 1.40 -14.60 -17.68
C GLU A 51 2.07 -13.22 -17.53
N ASP A 52 1.33 -12.12 -17.74
CA ASP A 52 1.92 -10.79 -17.60
C ASP A 52 2.22 -10.50 -16.13
N CYS A 53 3.43 -10.04 -15.84
CA CYS A 53 3.83 -9.73 -14.47
C CYS A 53 2.94 -8.61 -13.87
N CYS A 54 2.83 -7.49 -14.59
CA CYS A 54 2.12 -6.31 -14.13
C CYS A 54 0.66 -6.29 -14.59
N ALA A 55 -0.23 -5.92 -13.68
CA ALA A 55 -1.58 -5.49 -14.04
C ALA A 55 -1.53 -4.18 -14.84
N TYR A 56 -2.37 -4.06 -15.86
CA TYR A 56 -2.52 -2.79 -16.58
C TYR A 56 -3.60 -1.90 -15.96
N LYS A 57 -4.51 -2.47 -15.16
CA LYS A 57 -5.49 -1.75 -14.33
C LYS A 57 -5.94 -2.61 -13.15
N TYR A 58 -6.62 -1.99 -12.20
CA TYR A 58 -7.28 -2.67 -11.09
C TYR A 58 -8.80 -2.53 -11.20
N ASN A 59 -9.53 -3.59 -10.83
CA ASN A 59 -10.98 -3.59 -10.73
C ASN A 59 -11.38 -3.26 -9.28
N CYS A 60 -11.92 -2.07 -9.08
CA CYS A 60 -12.40 -1.57 -7.79
C CYS A 60 -13.94 -1.50 -7.70
N THR A 61 -14.68 -2.23 -8.55
CA THR A 61 -16.17 -2.13 -8.61
C THR A 61 -16.83 -2.41 -7.25
N GLU A 62 -16.30 -3.37 -6.48
CA GLU A 62 -16.80 -3.69 -5.12
C GLU A 62 -16.56 -2.57 -4.10
N VAL A 63 -15.55 -1.72 -4.33
CA VAL A 63 -15.27 -0.55 -3.50
C VAL A 63 -16.19 0.59 -3.90
N GLU A 64 -16.37 0.80 -5.21
CA GLU A 64 -17.26 1.82 -5.78
C GLU A 64 -18.73 1.59 -5.44
N SER A 65 -19.15 0.35 -5.16
CA SER A 65 -20.53 -0.01 -4.81
C SER A 65 -20.85 0.16 -3.31
N ARG A 66 -19.86 0.49 -2.48
CA ARG A 66 -20.03 0.63 -1.02
C ARG A 66 -20.94 1.82 -0.68
N SER A 67 -21.80 1.63 0.31
CA SER A 67 -22.76 2.66 0.74
C SER A 67 -22.04 3.85 1.36
N LEU A 68 -22.45 5.08 1.03
CA LEU A 68 -21.83 6.28 1.58
C LEU A 68 -22.04 6.43 3.09
N ASP A 69 -23.07 5.82 3.66
CA ASP A 69 -23.47 5.90 5.07
C ASP A 69 -22.95 4.76 5.97
N LYS A 70 -21.98 3.95 5.49
CA LYS A 70 -21.34 2.87 6.26
C LYS A 70 -19.82 2.95 6.22
N CYS A 71 -19.19 2.40 7.25
CA CYS A 71 -17.74 2.23 7.30
C CYS A 71 -17.37 0.78 6.98
N TYR A 72 -16.16 0.57 6.44
CA TYR A 72 -15.72 -0.73 5.94
C TYR A 72 -14.29 -1.05 6.38
N VAL A 73 -14.06 -2.29 6.80
CA VAL A 73 -12.75 -2.86 7.13
C VAL A 73 -12.87 -4.38 7.06
N ASN A 74 -11.86 -5.09 6.54
CA ASN A 74 -11.84 -6.56 6.46
C ASN A 74 -13.11 -7.22 5.88
N ASN A 75 -13.74 -6.60 4.88
CA ASN A 75 -15.04 -7.01 4.31
C ASN A 75 -16.24 -6.93 5.27
N HIS A 76 -16.05 -6.43 6.49
CA HIS A 76 -17.13 -6.08 7.40
C HIS A 76 -17.64 -4.67 7.10
N SER A 77 -18.95 -4.48 7.25
CA SER A 77 -19.60 -3.17 7.19
C SER A 77 -20.12 -2.78 8.57
N TYR A 78 -20.00 -1.51 8.90
CA TYR A 78 -20.38 -0.94 10.19
C TYR A 78 -21.41 0.15 9.99
N ASP A 79 -22.46 0.13 10.81
CA ASP A 79 -23.48 1.18 10.81
C ASP A 79 -22.97 2.42 11.58
N LEU A 80 -23.57 3.59 11.31
CA LEU A 80 -23.25 4.82 12.04
C LEU A 80 -23.43 4.64 13.55
N GLY A 81 -22.42 5.01 14.32
CA GLY A 81 -22.35 4.85 15.77
C GLY A 81 -21.83 3.49 16.24
N GLU A 82 -21.61 2.52 15.34
CA GLU A 82 -21.02 1.24 15.69
C GLU A 82 -19.52 1.40 15.99
N LYS A 83 -19.06 0.72 17.05
CA LYS A 83 -17.64 0.68 17.41
C LYS A 83 -16.92 -0.38 16.60
N LEU A 84 -15.68 -0.10 16.22
CA LEU A 84 -14.81 -1.09 15.61
C LEU A 84 -14.65 -2.30 16.54
N LYS A 85 -14.84 -3.51 16.00
CA LYS A 85 -14.70 -4.74 16.77
C LYS A 85 -13.22 -5.07 16.98
N ASP A 86 -12.92 -5.73 18.09
CA ASP A 86 -11.55 -6.15 18.41
C ASP A 86 -10.95 -7.05 17.33
N GLU A 87 -11.75 -7.86 16.63
CA GLU A 87 -11.29 -8.72 15.53
C GLU A 87 -10.82 -7.95 14.28
N ASP A 88 -11.19 -6.68 14.14
CA ASP A 88 -10.78 -5.82 13.04
C ASP A 88 -9.79 -4.73 13.47
N ALA A 89 -9.60 -4.49 14.76
CA ALA A 89 -8.77 -3.40 15.27
C ALA A 89 -7.27 -3.74 15.29
N ASN A 90 -6.44 -2.87 14.70
CA ASN A 90 -5.01 -2.83 14.97
C ASN A 90 -4.73 -2.18 16.34
N PRO A 91 -3.51 -2.33 16.90
CA PRO A 91 -3.18 -1.77 18.21
C PRO A 91 -3.43 -0.26 18.36
N CYS A 92 -3.32 0.50 17.27
CA CYS A 92 -3.51 1.95 17.25
C CYS A 92 -4.95 2.42 16.98
N ASP A 93 -5.89 1.50 16.81
CA ASP A 93 -7.29 1.82 16.51
C ASP A 93 -8.09 2.04 17.79
N ILE A 94 -7.62 3.01 18.57
CA ILE A 94 -8.16 3.30 19.90
C ILE A 94 -9.50 4.03 19.77
N GLY A 95 -10.56 3.40 20.28
CA GLY A 95 -11.88 4.01 20.38
C GLY A 95 -12.55 4.31 19.04
N CYS A 96 -12.15 3.61 17.97
CA CYS A 96 -12.70 3.83 16.64
C CYS A 96 -14.21 3.60 16.59
N THR A 97 -14.93 4.59 16.06
CA THR A 97 -16.39 4.54 15.87
C THR A 97 -16.70 4.97 14.43
N CYS A 98 -17.63 4.27 13.78
CA CYS A 98 -18.11 4.66 12.47
C CYS A 98 -18.97 5.91 12.57
N LEU A 99 -18.55 7.02 11.97
CA LEU A 99 -19.24 8.30 12.04
C LEU A 99 -19.38 8.91 10.65
N MET A 100 -20.42 9.72 10.47
CA MET A 100 -20.57 10.55 9.27
C MET A 100 -19.54 11.68 9.31
N SER A 101 -18.75 11.83 8.24
CA SER A 101 -17.82 12.96 8.10
C SER A 101 -18.56 14.26 7.73
N TYR A 102 -17.81 15.37 7.66
CA TYR A 102 -18.33 16.64 7.14
C TYR A 102 -18.61 16.62 5.63
N THR A 103 -18.20 15.57 4.91
CA THR A 103 -18.43 15.39 3.46
C THR A 103 -19.58 14.45 3.16
N ASP A 104 -20.43 14.14 4.14
CA ASP A 104 -21.56 13.19 4.04
C ASP A 104 -21.12 11.78 3.62
N ILE A 105 -19.89 11.40 4.01
CA ILE A 105 -19.30 10.07 3.77
C ILE A 105 -18.88 9.48 5.12
N ALA A 106 -19.40 8.31 5.46
CA ALA A 106 -19.07 7.62 6.69
C ALA A 106 -17.63 7.08 6.65
N ALA A 107 -16.87 7.28 7.73
CA ALA A 107 -15.53 6.74 7.93
C ALA A 107 -15.27 6.46 9.42
N PHE A 108 -14.26 5.66 9.74
CA PHE A 108 -13.89 5.45 11.14
C PHE A 108 -13.20 6.69 11.71
N ASN A 109 -13.78 7.22 12.79
CA ASN A 109 -13.14 8.23 13.61
C ASN A 109 -12.54 7.56 14.85
N CYS A 110 -11.22 7.66 14.99
CA CYS A 110 -10.45 7.05 16.07
C CYS A 110 -9.79 8.13 16.94
N ALA A 111 -9.42 7.79 18.16
CA ALA A 111 -8.62 8.67 18.99
C ALA A 111 -7.25 8.90 18.34
N ILE A 112 -6.81 10.16 18.32
CA ILE A 112 -5.42 10.50 18.00
C ILE A 112 -4.57 10.01 19.16
N VAL A 113 -3.70 9.04 18.87
CA VAL A 113 -2.77 8.50 19.86
C VAL A 113 -1.46 9.28 19.77
N ASP A 114 -1.21 10.12 20.77
CA ASP A 114 0.09 10.78 20.91
C ASP A 114 1.06 9.86 21.66
N CYS A 115 1.96 9.24 20.91
CA CYS A 115 3.02 8.40 21.45
C CYS A 115 4.32 9.19 21.73
N PHE A 116 4.26 10.53 21.83
CA PHE A 116 5.44 11.32 22.12
C PHE A 116 6.03 10.97 23.48
N GLN A 117 7.12 10.24 23.42
CA GLN A 117 8.00 9.98 24.53
C GLN A 117 9.37 10.46 24.04
N GLY A 118 10.00 11.39 24.76
CA GLY A 118 11.30 11.98 24.38
C GLY A 118 12.39 10.92 24.13
N PRO A 119 13.63 11.27 23.75
CA PRO A 119 14.68 10.26 23.61
C PRO A 119 14.83 9.44 24.90
N ALA A 120 15.07 8.13 24.77
CA ALA A 120 15.39 7.31 25.93
C ALA A 120 16.64 7.86 26.63
N LYS A 121 16.72 7.73 27.95
CA LYS A 121 17.92 8.15 28.69
C LYS A 121 19.17 7.43 28.16
N PRO A 122 20.36 8.06 28.23
CA PRO A 122 21.60 7.41 27.83
C PRO A 122 21.78 6.05 28.51
N GLY A 123 22.03 5.00 27.73
CA GLY A 123 22.17 3.62 28.22
C GLY A 123 20.85 2.86 28.38
N CYS A 124 19.70 3.52 28.25
CA CYS A 124 18.39 2.91 28.31
C CYS A 124 17.78 2.71 26.91
N TYR A 125 16.77 1.86 26.82
CA TYR A 125 16.00 1.63 25.59
C TYR A 125 14.52 1.52 25.91
N ARG A 126 13.66 1.61 24.88
CA ARG A 126 12.23 1.35 25.04
C ARG A 126 11.90 -0.06 24.63
N LYS A 127 11.15 -0.75 25.48
CA LYS A 127 10.65 -2.09 25.21
C LYS A 127 9.40 -2.00 24.34
N ASN A 128 9.61 -1.96 23.03
CA ASN A 128 8.51 -1.96 22.07
C ASN A 128 7.84 -3.34 22.01
N SER A 129 6.57 -3.36 21.59
CA SER A 129 5.80 -4.58 21.41
C SER A 129 5.02 -4.48 20.12
N PRO A 130 4.97 -5.54 19.29
CA PRO A 130 4.30 -5.45 18.00
C PRO A 130 2.76 -5.42 18.18
N SER A 131 2.26 -5.77 19.37
CA SER A 131 0.85 -5.68 19.77
C SER A 131 0.47 -4.36 20.45
N ASN A 132 1.41 -3.42 20.63
CA ASN A 132 1.13 -2.13 21.28
C ASN A 132 1.23 -0.99 20.26
N CYS A 133 0.37 0.03 20.38
CA CYS A 133 0.45 1.21 19.53
C CYS A 133 1.67 2.08 19.84
N CYS A 134 1.89 2.35 21.13
CA CYS A 134 2.98 3.23 21.57
C CYS A 134 4.17 2.44 22.10
N PRO A 135 5.36 3.06 22.13
CA PRO A 135 6.51 2.52 22.82
C PRO A 135 6.17 2.15 24.27
N GLY A 136 6.69 1.00 24.70
CA GLY A 136 6.52 0.52 26.07
C GLY A 136 7.45 1.20 27.07
N GLU A 137 7.68 0.52 28.19
CA GLU A 137 8.51 1.01 29.28
C GLU A 137 9.96 1.31 28.84
N GLU A 138 10.56 2.33 29.46
CA GLU A 138 11.99 2.58 29.37
C GLU A 138 12.73 1.62 30.31
N VAL A 139 13.64 0.83 29.76
CA VAL A 139 14.47 -0.13 30.48
C VAL A 139 15.91 0.36 30.48
N CYS A 140 16.48 0.50 31.67
CA CYS A 140 17.86 0.91 31.89
C CYS A 140 18.65 -0.27 32.49
N PRO A 141 19.27 -1.13 31.66
CA PRO A 141 20.06 -2.24 32.17
C PRO A 141 21.31 -1.73 32.90
N GLU A 142 21.73 -2.43 33.95
CA GLU A 142 22.98 -2.12 34.66
C GLU A 142 24.20 -2.32 33.74
N ASN A 143 24.19 -3.39 32.93
CA ASN A 143 25.16 -3.60 31.85
C ASN A 143 24.46 -3.57 30.49
N PRO A 144 24.92 -2.74 29.54
CA PRO A 144 24.32 -2.68 28.20
C PRO A 144 24.30 -4.02 27.44
N GLU A 145 25.24 -4.92 27.75
CA GLU A 145 25.34 -6.26 27.16
C GLU A 145 24.21 -7.20 27.61
N ASP A 146 23.50 -6.87 28.69
CA ASP A 146 22.36 -7.66 29.17
C ASP A 146 21.11 -7.47 28.30
N ARG A 147 21.12 -6.49 27.37
CA ARG A 147 20.02 -6.29 26.41
C ARG A 147 19.95 -7.46 25.44
N ALA A 148 18.82 -8.18 25.47
CA ALA A 148 18.60 -9.35 24.63
C ALA A 148 18.84 -9.04 23.15
N THR A 149 19.37 -10.02 22.42
CA THR A 149 19.74 -9.89 21.01
C THR A 149 19.04 -10.98 20.21
N CYS A 150 18.37 -10.59 19.13
CA CYS A 150 17.77 -11.48 18.14
C CYS A 150 18.66 -11.52 16.91
N VAL A 151 18.82 -12.70 16.30
CA VAL A 151 19.54 -12.84 15.03
C VAL A 151 18.52 -13.24 13.96
N VAL A 152 18.31 -12.36 12.99
CA VAL A 152 17.37 -12.56 11.87
C VAL A 152 18.17 -12.44 10.60
N ASP A 153 18.24 -13.51 9.81
CA ASP A 153 19.00 -13.58 8.55
C ASP A 153 20.45 -13.09 8.67
N GLY A 154 21.11 -13.46 9.78
CA GLY A 154 22.49 -13.08 10.07
C GLY A 154 22.68 -11.64 10.56
N LYS A 155 21.62 -10.84 10.67
CA LYS A 155 21.65 -9.50 11.26
C LYS A 155 21.19 -9.53 12.72
N ALA A 156 21.97 -8.89 13.58
CA ALA A 156 21.65 -8.75 15.00
C ALA A 156 20.77 -7.53 15.25
N TYR A 157 19.72 -7.74 16.04
CA TYR A 157 18.78 -6.73 16.52
C TYR A 157 18.73 -6.78 18.04
N LYS A 158 18.59 -5.65 18.72
CA LYS A 158 18.50 -5.58 20.18
C LYS A 158 17.06 -5.45 20.65
N ASP A 159 16.76 -5.87 21.88
CA ASP A 159 15.41 -5.83 22.47
C ASP A 159 14.71 -4.48 22.26
N GLY A 160 13.51 -4.49 21.68
CA GLY A 160 12.71 -3.32 21.32
C GLY A 160 12.99 -2.75 19.92
N GLU A 161 13.99 -3.25 19.19
CA GLU A 161 14.24 -2.84 17.80
C GLU A 161 13.30 -3.55 16.82
N TYR A 162 12.80 -2.79 15.86
CA TYR A 162 12.04 -3.31 14.73
C TYR A 162 12.96 -4.03 13.74
N PHE A 163 12.43 -5.07 13.13
CA PHE A 163 13.06 -5.73 11.99
C PHE A 163 12.02 -6.09 10.93
N ASN A 164 12.47 -6.35 9.70
CA ASN A 164 11.60 -6.79 8.62
C ASN A 164 11.76 -8.29 8.44
N ASP A 165 10.66 -9.01 8.24
CA ASP A 165 10.66 -10.42 7.83
C ASP A 165 10.71 -10.48 6.29
N PRO A 166 11.80 -10.96 5.66
CA PRO A 166 11.87 -11.01 4.20
C PRO A 166 10.88 -12.00 3.58
N SER A 167 10.37 -12.95 4.37
CA SER A 167 9.38 -13.92 3.91
C SER A 167 7.95 -13.38 3.96
N ASP A 168 7.72 -12.35 4.78
CA ASP A 168 6.41 -11.71 4.96
C ASP A 168 6.62 -10.24 5.37
N PRO A 169 6.76 -9.33 4.39
CA PRO A 169 7.07 -7.91 4.66
C PRO A 169 5.93 -7.16 5.36
N ASP A 170 4.73 -7.74 5.45
CA ASP A 170 3.56 -7.11 6.05
C ASP A 170 3.51 -7.32 7.58
N LYS A 171 4.36 -8.19 8.13
CA LYS A 171 4.46 -8.38 9.58
C LYS A 171 5.16 -7.21 10.26
N ASN A 172 4.57 -6.77 11.37
CA ASN A 172 5.24 -5.91 12.33
C ASN A 172 6.08 -6.78 13.27
N CYS A 173 7.40 -6.75 13.14
CA CYS A 173 8.32 -7.58 13.90
C CYS A 173 9.22 -6.75 14.81
N ILE A 174 9.37 -7.20 16.06
CA ILE A 174 10.19 -6.56 17.09
C ILE A 174 11.04 -7.60 17.78
N CYS A 175 12.33 -7.31 17.94
CA CYS A 175 13.22 -8.16 18.72
C CYS A 175 12.83 -8.10 20.19
N GLN A 176 12.60 -9.25 20.82
CA GLN A 176 12.27 -9.37 22.24
C GLN A 176 12.98 -10.58 22.85
N PRO A 177 13.11 -10.65 24.20
CA PRO A 177 13.70 -11.80 24.87
C PRO A 177 12.96 -13.10 24.55
N GLY A 178 13.69 -14.18 24.32
CA GLY A 178 13.13 -15.50 23.98
C GLY A 178 12.93 -15.76 22.50
N TYR A 179 13.42 -14.89 21.61
CA TYR A 179 13.37 -15.11 20.17
C TYR A 179 14.26 -16.30 19.74
N GLU A 180 13.65 -17.34 19.18
CA GLU A 180 14.32 -18.59 18.76
C GLU A 180 14.52 -18.69 17.24
N GLY A 181 14.48 -17.57 16.51
CA GLY A 181 14.66 -17.56 15.05
C GLY A 181 13.37 -17.79 14.26
N LYS A 182 12.20 -17.59 14.86
CA LYS A 182 10.89 -17.75 14.20
C LYS A 182 10.10 -16.44 14.22
N ASN A 183 9.71 -15.98 13.03
CA ASN A 183 8.94 -14.75 12.83
C ASN A 183 7.43 -14.98 13.07
N VAL A 184 7.08 -15.28 14.32
CA VAL A 184 5.71 -15.55 14.80
C VAL A 184 5.44 -14.82 16.11
N GLU A 185 4.20 -14.85 16.58
CA GLU A 185 3.84 -14.29 17.89
C GLU A 185 4.72 -14.86 19.02
N PRO A 186 5.12 -14.03 20.00
CA PRO A 186 4.78 -12.62 20.19
C PRO A 186 5.71 -11.63 19.46
N PHE A 187 6.71 -12.10 18.71
CA PHE A 187 7.77 -11.28 18.11
C PHE A 187 7.32 -10.58 16.84
N CYS A 188 6.45 -11.24 16.07
CA CYS A 188 5.88 -10.71 14.85
C CYS A 188 4.37 -10.90 14.87
N VAL A 189 3.61 -9.84 14.58
CA VAL A 189 2.17 -9.91 14.33
C VAL A 189 1.85 -9.32 12.97
N THR A 190 0.92 -9.98 12.28
CA THR A 190 0.29 -9.44 11.07
C THR A 190 -0.78 -8.44 11.50
N PRO A 191 -0.77 -7.20 10.97
CA PRO A 191 -1.86 -6.24 11.18
C PRO A 191 -3.19 -6.84 10.72
N LYS A 192 -4.27 -6.55 11.44
CA LYS A 192 -5.61 -7.05 11.12
C LYS A 192 -6.18 -6.40 9.86
N HIS A 193 -5.74 -5.18 9.56
CA HIS A 193 -5.93 -4.54 8.27
C HIS A 193 -4.67 -3.73 7.92
N PRO A 194 -4.43 -3.42 6.63
CA PRO A 194 -3.28 -2.59 6.25
C PRO A 194 -3.32 -1.24 6.95
N TYR A 195 -2.20 -0.82 7.55
CA TYR A 195 -2.09 0.48 8.23
C TYR A 195 -2.40 1.67 7.32
N CYS A 196 -2.31 1.45 6.02
CA CYS A 196 -2.40 2.48 4.99
C CYS A 196 -3.65 2.34 4.13
N GLN A 197 -4.63 1.55 4.61
CA GLN A 197 -5.93 1.40 3.97
C GLN A 197 -6.68 2.74 3.99
N PRO A 198 -6.86 3.40 2.83
CA PRO A 198 -7.47 4.73 2.78
C PRO A 198 -8.96 4.67 3.13
N ASP A 199 -9.66 3.56 2.83
CA ASP A 199 -11.09 3.40 3.12
C ASP A 199 -11.42 3.37 4.63
N PHE A 200 -10.42 3.22 5.49
CA PHE A 200 -10.60 3.20 6.95
C PHE A 200 -10.82 4.61 7.51
N ARG A 201 -9.93 5.58 7.21
CA ARG A 201 -9.97 6.96 7.75
C ARG A 201 -10.16 8.06 6.70
N HIS A 202 -9.86 7.78 5.43
CA HIS A 202 -9.81 8.72 4.31
C HIS A 202 -10.73 8.27 3.18
N ARG A 203 -11.90 7.75 3.55
CA ARG A 203 -12.86 7.19 2.58
C ARG A 203 -13.40 8.24 1.61
N ASP A 204 -13.48 9.49 2.06
CA ASP A 204 -13.83 10.63 1.22
C ASP A 204 -12.86 10.79 0.04
N ASP A 205 -11.56 10.58 0.26
CA ASP A 205 -10.57 10.61 -0.83
C ASP A 205 -10.85 9.51 -1.87
N VAL A 206 -11.19 8.31 -1.41
CA VAL A 206 -11.49 7.15 -2.28
C VAL A 206 -12.73 7.42 -3.13
N VAL A 207 -13.83 7.85 -2.49
CA VAL A 207 -15.11 8.14 -3.16
C VAL A 207 -14.95 9.25 -4.19
N ASN A 208 -14.14 10.27 -3.88
CA ASN A 208 -13.92 11.42 -4.75
C ASN A 208 -12.83 11.19 -5.82
N ASN A 209 -12.31 9.96 -5.97
CA ASN A 209 -11.24 9.63 -6.89
C ASN A 209 -10.01 10.56 -6.71
N CYS A 210 -9.68 10.87 -5.47
CA CYS A 210 -8.44 11.57 -5.15
C CYS A 210 -7.25 10.63 -5.36
N ALA A 211 -6.14 11.20 -5.79
CA ALA A 211 -4.96 10.44 -6.15
C ALA A 211 -3.99 10.32 -4.96
N PRO A 212 -3.49 9.11 -4.64
CA PRO A 212 -2.53 8.93 -3.56
C PRO A 212 -1.20 9.59 -3.91
N VAL A 213 -0.65 10.40 -2.99
CA VAL A 213 0.62 11.11 -3.16
C VAL A 213 1.70 10.49 -2.28
N TYR A 214 2.84 10.18 -2.90
CA TYR A 214 4.03 9.62 -2.25
C TYR A 214 5.17 10.64 -2.18
N TYR A 215 6.06 10.50 -1.19
CA TYR A 215 7.34 11.21 -1.22
C TYR A 215 8.22 10.73 -2.38
N SER A 216 9.20 11.55 -2.76
CA SER A 216 10.15 11.22 -3.83
C SER A 216 10.98 9.96 -3.55
N SER A 217 11.17 9.60 -2.28
CA SER A 217 11.90 8.41 -1.81
C SER A 217 11.02 7.19 -1.56
N GLN A 218 9.69 7.35 -1.54
CA GLN A 218 8.75 6.27 -1.32
C GLN A 218 8.43 5.55 -2.64
N SER A 219 8.24 4.23 -2.57
CA SER A 219 7.79 3.42 -3.70
C SER A 219 6.26 3.35 -3.66
N PRO A 220 5.54 3.83 -4.69
CA PRO A 220 4.07 3.68 -4.76
C PRO A 220 3.59 2.22 -4.72
N GLN A 221 4.46 1.27 -5.05
CA GLN A 221 4.16 -0.15 -5.11
C GLN A 221 4.06 -0.77 -3.72
N THR A 222 4.80 -0.27 -2.73
CA THR A 222 4.94 -0.90 -1.40
C THR A 222 4.73 0.05 -0.24
N SER A 223 4.84 1.36 -0.47
CA SER A 223 4.75 2.38 0.58
C SER A 223 3.32 2.89 0.74
N CYS A 224 3.09 3.55 1.85
CA CYS A 224 1.87 4.28 2.13
C CYS A 224 1.91 5.67 1.51
N SER A 225 0.77 6.12 0.97
CA SER A 225 0.63 7.52 0.56
C SER A 225 0.71 8.43 1.78
N VAL A 226 1.32 9.59 1.60
CA VAL A 226 1.50 10.61 2.64
C VAL A 226 0.24 11.44 2.81
N PHE A 227 -0.42 11.71 1.69
CA PHE A 227 -1.69 12.43 1.59
C PHE A 227 -2.33 12.11 0.24
N SER A 228 -3.57 12.54 0.04
CA SER A 228 -4.28 12.46 -1.23
C SER A 228 -4.34 13.83 -1.89
N ARG A 229 -4.16 13.89 -3.21
CA ARG A 229 -4.48 15.07 -4.01
C ARG A 229 -5.91 14.91 -4.51
N CYS A 230 -6.78 15.84 -4.19
CA CYS A 230 -8.14 15.89 -4.72
C CYS A 230 -8.25 16.95 -5.81
N GLN A 231 -9.25 16.80 -6.69
CA GLN A 231 -9.47 17.76 -7.76
C GLN A 231 -9.93 19.11 -7.21
N ASN A 232 -9.32 20.19 -7.68
CA ASN A 232 -9.79 21.57 -7.54
C ASN A 232 -10.16 22.17 -8.91
N ASN A 233 -10.76 23.37 -8.90
CA ASN A 233 -11.27 24.03 -10.10
C ASN A 233 -10.19 24.45 -11.11
N ASN A 234 -8.92 24.50 -10.70
CA ASN A 234 -7.79 24.90 -11.56
C ASN A 234 -7.05 23.69 -12.15
N ASP A 235 -7.44 22.46 -11.80
CA ASP A 235 -6.81 21.26 -12.32
C ASP A 235 -7.17 21.02 -13.78
N THR A 236 -6.14 20.69 -14.57
CA THR A 236 -6.24 20.44 -16.00
C THR A 236 -5.36 19.27 -16.41
N ILE A 237 -5.76 18.60 -17.49
CA ILE A 237 -5.00 17.49 -18.06
C ILE A 237 -4.02 18.03 -19.10
N ILE A 238 -2.75 17.66 -18.93
CA ILE A 238 -1.70 17.82 -19.93
C ILE A 238 -1.60 16.51 -20.69
N THR A 239 -2.14 16.51 -21.90
CA THR A 239 -2.19 15.31 -22.76
C THR A 239 -0.80 14.94 -23.24
N ASN A 240 -0.49 13.64 -23.20
CA ASN A 240 0.77 13.16 -23.79
C ASN A 240 0.68 13.18 -25.32
N GLN A 241 1.46 14.04 -25.98
CA GLN A 241 1.45 14.18 -27.44
C GLN A 241 2.30 13.12 -28.17
N ASP A 242 3.12 12.36 -27.43
CA ASP A 242 3.93 11.27 -27.98
C ASP A 242 3.06 10.04 -28.29
N LYS A 243 2.32 10.12 -29.41
CA LYS A 243 1.48 9.03 -29.97
C LYS A 243 2.30 7.85 -30.55
N SER A 244 3.59 7.73 -30.22
CA SER A 244 4.54 6.91 -30.99
C SER A 244 4.82 5.51 -30.44
N SER A 245 4.15 5.06 -29.38
CA SER A 245 4.26 3.66 -28.94
C SER A 245 2.95 3.21 -28.30
N GLN A 246 2.37 2.12 -28.84
CA GLN A 246 1.23 1.35 -28.34
C GLN A 246 0.54 1.97 -27.11
N GLN A 247 -0.25 3.02 -27.34
CA GLN A 247 -1.04 3.60 -26.28
C GLN A 247 -1.98 2.51 -25.80
N ASP A 248 -1.87 2.13 -24.53
CA ASP A 248 -2.79 1.19 -23.95
C ASP A 248 -4.13 1.91 -23.76
N ASN A 249 -4.93 1.91 -24.81
CA ASN A 249 -6.23 2.60 -24.84
C ASN A 249 -7.17 2.10 -23.75
N ASP A 250 -6.86 0.96 -23.12
CA ASP A 250 -7.64 0.37 -22.05
C ASP A 250 -7.28 0.91 -20.65
N VAL A 251 -6.20 1.68 -20.51
CA VAL A 251 -5.83 2.34 -19.24
C VAL A 251 -6.47 3.71 -19.15
N ILE A 252 -7.36 3.83 -18.17
CA ILE A 252 -8.08 5.06 -17.85
C ILE A 252 -7.94 5.31 -16.35
N CYS A 253 -7.59 6.54 -15.99
CA CYS A 253 -7.61 7.01 -14.61
C CYS A 253 -8.65 8.12 -14.44
N LYS A 254 -9.35 8.11 -13.31
CA LYS A 254 -10.23 9.19 -12.85
C LYS A 254 -9.50 10.00 -11.79
N PHE A 255 -9.64 11.32 -11.88
CA PHE A 255 -9.18 12.25 -10.86
C PHE A 255 -10.30 13.26 -10.61
N GLY A 256 -11.07 13.05 -9.54
CA GLY A 256 -12.40 13.66 -9.41
C GLY A 256 -13.28 13.33 -10.62
N THR A 257 -13.67 14.36 -11.36
CA THR A 257 -14.45 14.28 -12.59
C THR A 257 -13.58 14.24 -13.86
N LEU A 258 -12.26 14.44 -13.75
CA LEU A 258 -11.35 14.41 -14.90
C LEU A 258 -11.06 12.97 -15.33
N ILE A 259 -11.04 12.73 -16.64
CA ILE A 259 -10.72 11.43 -17.24
C ILE A 259 -9.37 11.53 -17.94
N MET A 260 -8.38 10.80 -17.41
CA MET A 260 -7.02 10.74 -17.92
C MET A 260 -6.79 9.44 -18.69
N HIS A 261 -6.16 9.53 -19.85
CA HIS A 261 -5.70 8.36 -20.60
C HIS A 261 -4.27 8.00 -20.22
N HIS A 262 -3.84 6.80 -20.60
CA HIS A 262 -2.46 6.36 -20.41
C HIS A 262 -1.41 7.43 -20.80
N GLY A 263 -0.56 7.77 -19.85
CA GLY A 263 0.54 8.75 -19.99
C GLY A 263 0.13 10.21 -19.78
N ASP A 264 -1.15 10.54 -19.68
CA ASP A 264 -1.62 11.88 -19.36
C ASP A 264 -1.13 12.31 -17.97
N LYS A 265 -0.92 13.62 -17.81
CA LYS A 265 -0.40 14.24 -16.59
C LYS A 265 -1.34 15.30 -16.08
N LEU A 266 -1.36 15.52 -14.77
CA LEU A 266 -2.00 16.71 -14.20
C LEU A 266 -1.04 17.89 -14.23
N ASN A 267 -1.56 19.09 -14.44
CA ASN A 267 -0.83 20.32 -14.14
C ASN A 267 -0.43 20.37 -12.65
N GLN A 268 0.59 21.18 -12.33
CA GLN A 268 1.08 21.39 -10.97
C GLN A 268 0.76 22.81 -10.50
N ALA A 269 0.87 23.04 -9.20
CA ALA A 269 0.71 24.34 -8.56
C ALA A 269 -0.67 25.01 -8.77
N THR A 270 -1.72 24.20 -8.76
CA THR A 270 -3.13 24.65 -8.72
C THR A 270 -3.60 25.00 -7.31
N ASP A 271 -3.01 24.34 -6.31
CA ASP A 271 -3.13 24.57 -4.86
C ASP A 271 -1.91 24.00 -4.09
N TYR A 272 -1.91 24.08 -2.76
CA TYR A 272 -0.83 23.54 -1.92
C TYR A 272 -0.61 22.04 -2.07
N SER A 273 -1.68 21.25 -2.29
CA SER A 273 -1.60 19.80 -2.46
C SER A 273 -0.97 19.38 -3.80
N SER A 274 -0.95 20.29 -4.78
CA SER A 274 -0.45 20.06 -6.14
C SER A 274 0.95 20.64 -6.40
N VAL A 275 1.47 21.51 -5.53
CA VAL A 275 2.82 22.09 -5.70
C VAL A 275 3.86 21.01 -5.56
N CYS A 276 4.76 20.96 -6.54
CA CYS A 276 5.81 19.94 -6.61
C CYS A 276 5.27 18.51 -6.61
N VAL A 277 4.03 18.28 -7.05
CA VAL A 277 3.45 16.92 -7.16
C VAL A 277 3.26 16.57 -8.62
N LYS A 278 3.98 15.56 -9.09
CA LYS A 278 3.83 15.00 -10.43
C LYS A 278 2.84 13.85 -10.39
N CYS A 279 1.74 13.97 -11.13
CA CYS A 279 0.76 12.90 -11.29
C CYS A 279 0.75 12.39 -12.74
N VAL A 280 0.73 11.07 -12.93
CA VAL A 280 0.67 10.42 -14.24
C VAL A 280 -0.34 9.27 -14.21
N CYS A 281 -1.14 9.15 -15.26
CA CYS A 281 -1.98 7.96 -15.43
C CYS A 281 -1.18 6.82 -16.05
N GLU A 282 -0.71 5.89 -15.22
CA GLU A 282 0.07 4.72 -15.66
C GLU A 282 -0.73 3.42 -15.49
N VAL A 283 -1.47 3.31 -14.38
CA VAL A 283 -2.34 2.17 -14.04
C VAL A 283 -3.57 2.73 -13.31
N GLY A 284 -4.77 2.48 -13.85
CA GLY A 284 -6.03 2.93 -13.25
C GLY A 284 -6.45 2.08 -12.05
N PRO A 285 -7.43 2.55 -11.24
CA PRO A 285 -8.38 3.63 -11.55
C PRO A 285 -8.00 5.08 -11.25
N VAL A 286 -6.98 5.39 -10.45
CA VAL A 286 -6.56 6.78 -10.15
C VAL A 286 -5.11 7.01 -10.60
N PRO A 287 -4.68 8.25 -10.91
CA PRO A 287 -3.29 8.46 -11.31
C PRO A 287 -2.32 8.24 -10.15
N THR A 288 -1.10 7.83 -10.45
CA THR A 288 0.00 7.79 -9.47
C THR A 288 0.53 9.21 -9.28
N CYS A 289 0.56 9.71 -8.04
CA CYS A 289 1.13 11.02 -7.74
C CYS A 289 2.37 10.89 -6.86
N GLN A 290 3.43 11.62 -7.18
CA GLN A 290 4.65 11.63 -6.39
C GLN A 290 5.22 13.03 -6.28
N ARG A 291 5.70 13.39 -5.08
CA ARG A 291 6.42 14.63 -4.86
C ARG A 291 7.72 14.62 -5.65
N LEU A 292 8.01 15.75 -6.27
CA LEU A 292 9.32 16.02 -6.85
C LEU A 292 10.34 16.13 -5.71
N PRO A 293 11.59 15.68 -5.94
CA PRO A 293 12.70 15.94 -5.04
C PRO A 293 12.84 17.44 -4.72
N ASP A 294 13.19 17.78 -3.47
CA ASP A 294 13.28 19.16 -3.00
C ASP A 294 14.35 19.98 -3.76
N ASP A 295 15.39 19.33 -4.29
CA ASP A 295 16.40 19.96 -5.15
C ASP A 295 15.86 20.34 -6.54
N LYS A 296 14.74 19.74 -6.96
CA LYS A 296 14.07 20.02 -8.23
C LYS A 296 12.90 20.98 -8.10
N CYS A 297 12.27 21.02 -6.94
CA CYS A 297 11.08 21.84 -6.72
C CYS A 297 10.96 22.25 -5.25
N ASP A 298 10.96 23.55 -5.02
CA ASP A 298 10.79 24.13 -3.70
C ASP A 298 9.31 24.47 -3.48
N VAL A 299 8.67 23.78 -2.54
CA VAL A 299 7.27 24.01 -2.19
C VAL A 299 6.98 25.37 -1.57
N THR A 300 8.01 26.15 -1.22
CA THR A 300 7.86 27.54 -0.76
C THR A 300 7.95 28.54 -1.91
N ASN A 301 8.39 28.11 -3.09
CA ASN A 301 8.55 28.93 -4.29
C ASN A 301 7.57 28.47 -5.38
N HIS A 302 6.31 28.85 -5.22
CA HIS A 302 5.26 28.62 -6.19
C HIS A 302 4.55 29.93 -6.55
N PRO A 303 3.94 30.02 -7.75
CA PRO A 303 3.02 31.12 -8.04
C PRO A 303 1.95 31.19 -6.95
N PRO A 304 1.47 32.40 -6.57
CA PRO A 304 0.37 32.50 -5.62
C PRO A 304 -0.78 31.65 -6.13
N PHE A 305 -1.33 30.80 -5.25
CA PHE A 305 -2.56 30.12 -5.58
C PHE A 305 -3.61 31.20 -5.82
N ASN A 306 -4.39 31.04 -6.88
CA ASN A 306 -5.57 31.87 -7.04
C ASN A 306 -6.43 31.66 -5.79
N SER A 307 -6.38 32.61 -4.86
CA SER A 307 -7.27 32.64 -3.72
C SER A 307 -8.68 32.71 -4.28
N PHE A 308 -9.48 31.69 -4.01
CA PHE A 308 -10.89 31.72 -4.39
C PHE A 308 -11.62 32.75 -3.52
N ASP A 309 -12.38 33.62 -4.19
CA ASP A 309 -13.68 34.08 -3.71
C ASP A 309 -14.65 32.88 -3.63
#